data_AF-A0AAW4ICJ5-F1
#
_entry.id   AF-A0AAW4ICJ5-F1
#
_cell.length_a   1.000
_cell.length_b   1.000
_cell.length_c   1.000
_cell.angle_alpha   90.00
_cell.angle_beta   90.00
_cell.angle_gamma   90.00
#
_symmetry.space_group_name_H-M   'P 1'
#
loop_
_entity.id
_entity.type
_entity.pdbx_description
1 polymer ?
#
loop_
_entity_poly.entity_id
_entity_poly.type
_entity_poly.pdbx_seq_one_letter_code
_entity_poly.pdbx_strand_id
1 'polypeptide(L)'
;MSAVVDLLLQAASGATVQLPPELARRLLACSTDAAVGACLGLSLPQRIRVRNSALMQAAQELATDGATTWQTAQRLARAVRRFELALLPALQAGHALSLTPHESALWRAYQVSGTRPLRSPRKLYSLLLLY
;
A
#
# COMPACT_ATOMS: atom_id res chain seq x y z
N MET A 1 19.64 0.14 -1.08
CA MET A 1 18.52 1.08 -1.27
C MET A 1 18.85 1.97 -2.46
N SER A 2 17.86 2.48 -3.19
CA SER A 2 18.13 3.36 -4.34
C SER A 2 18.56 4.73 -3.82
N ALA A 3 19.65 5.31 -4.33
CA ALA A 3 20.13 6.64 -3.91
C ALA A 3 19.05 7.73 -4.01
N VAL A 4 18.09 7.55 -4.93
CA VAL A 4 16.93 8.43 -5.09
C VAL A 4 15.95 8.33 -3.91
N VAL A 5 15.74 7.12 -3.38
CA VAL A 5 14.87 6.90 -2.21
C VAL A 5 15.50 7.51 -0.96
N ASP A 6 16.83 7.39 -0.82
CA ASP A 6 17.55 7.95 0.33
C ASP A 6 17.52 9.48 0.33
N LEU A 7 17.65 10.12 -0.85
CA LEU A 7 17.47 11.57 -1.02
C LEU A 7 16.06 12.04 -0.63
N LEU A 8 15.03 11.28 -0.98
CA LEU A 8 13.65 11.62 -0.61
C LEU A 8 13.36 11.39 0.86
N LEU A 9 13.93 10.37 1.49
CA LEU A 9 13.82 10.15 2.93
C LEU A 9 14.49 11.30 3.71
N GLN A 10 15.63 11.80 3.22
CA GLN A 10 16.27 13.00 3.77
C GLN A 10 15.39 14.24 3.58
N ALA A 11 14.80 14.44 2.40
CA ALA A 11 13.88 15.55 2.16
C ALA A 11 12.65 15.49 3.07
N ALA A 12 12.08 14.29 3.27
CA ALA A 12 10.94 14.08 4.16
C ALA A 12 11.28 14.35 5.64
N SER A 13 12.55 14.17 6.04
CA SER A 13 13.02 14.54 7.39
C SER A 13 13.24 16.05 7.59
N GLY A 14 12.97 16.87 6.57
CA GLY A 14 13.15 18.32 6.61
C GLY A 14 14.56 18.79 6.24
N ALA A 15 15.43 17.90 5.80
CA ALA A 15 16.74 18.28 5.29
C ALA A 15 16.61 18.98 3.93
N THR A 16 17.43 20.00 3.69
CA THR A 16 17.56 20.61 2.36
C THR A 16 18.34 19.67 1.45
N VAL A 17 17.65 19.13 0.45
CA VAL A 17 18.23 18.15 -0.48
C VAL A 17 18.25 18.73 -1.89
N GLN A 18 19.39 18.66 -2.58
CA GLN A 18 19.45 19.01 -4.00
C GLN A 18 18.99 17.82 -4.86
N LEU A 19 17.81 17.97 -5.46
CA LEU A 19 17.27 17.01 -6.41
C LEU A 19 17.91 17.25 -7.79
N PRO A 20 18.37 16.20 -8.49
CA PRO A 20 18.81 16.33 -9.87
C PRO A 20 17.67 16.92 -10.72
N PRO A 21 17.95 17.86 -11.65
CA PRO A 21 16.91 18.60 -12.37
C PRO A 21 15.98 17.66 -13.18
N GLU A 22 16.51 16.58 -13.77
CA GLU A 22 15.67 15.60 -14.48
C GLU A 22 14.80 14.76 -13.56
N LEU A 23 15.25 14.50 -12.33
CA LEU A 23 14.42 13.81 -11.34
C LEU A 23 13.26 14.72 -10.91
N ALA A 24 13.55 16.00 -10.65
CA ALA A 24 12.53 16.99 -10.30
C ALA A 24 11.50 17.16 -11.43
N ARG A 25 11.95 17.27 -12.69
CA ARG A 25 11.03 17.35 -13.85
C ARG A 25 10.16 16.12 -14.00
N ARG A 26 10.74 14.92 -13.89
CA ARG A 26 9.96 13.68 -13.99
C ARG A 26 8.96 13.53 -12.85
N LEU A 27 9.33 13.92 -11.63
CA LEU A 27 8.43 13.93 -10.47
C LEU A 27 7.27 14.91 -10.65
N LEU A 28 7.55 16.12 -11.15
CA LEU A 28 6.51 17.11 -11.47
C LEU A 28 5.58 16.66 -12.60
N ALA A 29 6.08 15.84 -13.53
CA ALA A 29 5.28 15.28 -14.61
C ALA A 29 4.41 14.08 -14.18
N CYS A 30 4.62 13.53 -12.97
CA CYS A 30 3.83 12.41 -12.47
C CYS A 30 2.48 12.92 -11.93
N SER A 31 1.39 12.47 -12.55
CA SER A 31 0.02 12.84 -12.16
C SER A 31 -0.60 11.92 -11.10
N THR A 32 0.09 10.83 -10.74
CA THR A 32 -0.40 9.83 -9.77
C THR A 32 0.74 9.32 -8.90
N ASP A 33 0.42 8.93 -7.66
CA ASP A 33 1.38 8.30 -6.72
C ASP A 33 2.05 7.05 -7.31
N ALA A 34 1.32 6.35 -8.19
CA ALA A 34 1.80 5.22 -8.96
C ALA A 34 2.91 5.61 -9.95
N ALA A 35 2.71 6.70 -10.69
CA ALA A 35 3.69 7.24 -11.62
C ALA A 35 4.93 7.74 -10.86
N VAL A 36 4.73 8.38 -9.70
CA VAL A 36 5.83 8.77 -8.80
C VAL A 36 6.63 7.53 -8.37
N GLY A 37 5.96 6.46 -7.92
CA GLY A 37 6.64 5.23 -7.52
C GLY A 37 7.43 4.57 -8.65
N ALA A 38 6.93 4.59 -9.88
CA ALA A 38 7.66 4.13 -11.06
C ALA A 38 8.86 5.02 -11.40
N CYS A 39 8.68 6.34 -11.34
CA CYS A 39 9.71 7.34 -11.58
C CYS A 39 10.87 7.24 -10.58
N LEU A 40 10.56 6.90 -9.32
CA LEU A 40 11.54 6.71 -8.25
C LEU A 40 12.26 5.35 -8.32
N GLY A 41 11.94 4.53 -9.33
CA GLY A 41 12.53 3.22 -9.48
C GLY A 41 12.18 2.28 -8.34
N LEU A 42 11.01 2.47 -7.68
CA LEU A 42 10.53 1.48 -6.72
C LEU A 42 10.34 0.17 -7.48
N SER A 43 11.27 -0.76 -7.28
CA SER A 43 11.27 -2.03 -7.99
C SER A 43 9.98 -2.80 -7.68
N LEU A 44 9.56 -3.71 -8.56
CA LEU A 44 8.40 -4.57 -8.30
C LEU A 44 8.45 -5.21 -6.89
N PRO A 45 9.61 -5.73 -6.41
CA PRO A 45 9.77 -6.17 -5.03
C PRO A 45 9.46 -5.12 -3.96
N GLN A 46 9.87 -3.86 -4.14
CA GLN A 46 9.59 -2.79 -3.17
C GLN A 46 8.10 -2.44 -3.12
N ARG A 47 7.44 -2.36 -4.28
CA ARG A 47 5.98 -2.18 -4.35
C ARG A 47 5.25 -3.32 -3.65
N ILE A 48 5.69 -4.56 -3.87
CA ILE A 48 5.16 -5.73 -3.16
C ILE A 48 5.32 -5.60 -1.65
N ARG A 49 6.47 -5.12 -1.15
CA ARG A 49 6.68 -4.89 0.29
C ARG A 49 5.73 -3.83 0.86
N VAL A 50 5.54 -2.71 0.16
CA VAL A 50 4.60 -1.65 0.58
C VAL A 50 3.16 -2.16 0.63
N ARG A 51 2.72 -2.90 -0.40
CA ARG A 51 1.39 -3.53 -0.38
C ARG A 51 1.28 -4.53 0.78
N ASN A 52 2.31 -5.34 0.99
CA ASN A 52 2.28 -6.37 2.03
C ASN A 52 2.25 -5.75 3.44
N SER A 53 3.00 -4.68 3.70
CA SER A 53 2.95 -3.99 4.99
C SER A 53 1.58 -3.35 5.23
N ALA A 54 0.95 -2.78 4.20
CA ALA A 54 -0.42 -2.26 4.30
C ALA A 54 -1.45 -3.36 4.60
N LEU A 55 -1.32 -4.54 3.96
CA LEU A 55 -2.18 -5.69 4.25
C LEU A 55 -1.93 -6.27 5.65
N MET A 56 -0.69 -6.26 6.13
CA MET A 56 -0.34 -6.65 7.50
C MET A 56 -1.00 -5.72 8.52
N GLN A 57 -0.93 -4.40 8.30
CA GLN A 57 -1.60 -3.42 9.16
C GLN A 57 -3.12 -3.66 9.18
N ALA A 58 -3.74 -3.88 8.02
CA ALA A 58 -5.16 -4.23 7.96
C ALA A 58 -5.48 -5.53 8.73
N ALA A 59 -4.59 -6.52 8.69
CA ALA A 59 -4.74 -7.77 9.42
C ALA A 59 -4.66 -7.57 10.94
N GLN A 60 -3.74 -6.73 11.41
CA GLN A 60 -3.57 -6.39 12.83
C GLN A 60 -4.83 -5.71 13.39
N GLU A 61 -5.38 -4.75 12.65
CA GLU A 61 -6.63 -4.06 13.04
C GLU A 61 -7.87 -5.00 13.07
N LEU A 62 -7.83 -6.10 12.31
CA LEU A 62 -8.91 -7.10 12.24
C LEU A 62 -8.69 -8.31 13.16
N ALA A 63 -7.51 -8.40 13.79
CA ALA A 63 -7.21 -9.46 14.72
C ALA A 63 -8.06 -9.31 15.98
N THR A 64 -8.49 -10.43 16.55
CA THR A 64 -9.11 -10.47 17.88
C THR A 64 -8.28 -11.38 18.76
N ASP A 65 -8.36 -11.18 20.07
CA ASP A 65 -7.68 -12.03 21.03
C ASP A 65 -8.00 -13.52 20.79
N GLY A 66 -6.95 -14.34 20.72
CA GLY A 66 -7.05 -15.78 20.47
C GLY A 66 -7.35 -16.21 19.02
N ALA A 67 -7.44 -15.28 18.06
CA ALA A 67 -7.64 -15.65 16.66
C ALA A 67 -6.38 -16.31 16.07
N THR A 68 -6.56 -17.44 15.38
CA THR A 68 -5.45 -18.07 14.64
C THR A 68 -5.10 -17.26 13.39
N THR A 69 -3.86 -17.38 12.93
CA THR A 69 -3.40 -16.71 11.68
C THR A 69 -4.31 -17.04 10.48
N TRP A 70 -4.85 -18.27 10.42
CA TRP A 70 -5.81 -18.67 9.40
C TRP A 70 -7.15 -17.91 9.53
N GLN A 71 -7.69 -17.78 10.74
CA GLN A 71 -8.92 -17.02 10.98
C GLN A 71 -8.72 -15.53 10.64
N THR A 72 -7.58 -14.94 10.99
CA THR A 72 -7.22 -13.57 10.61
C THR A 72 -7.13 -13.42 9.09
N ALA A 73 -6.51 -14.37 8.38
CA ALA A 73 -6.45 -14.37 6.91
C ALA A 73 -7.85 -14.47 6.26
N GLN A 74 -8.75 -15.28 6.82
CA GLN A 74 -10.13 -15.39 6.34
C GLN A 74 -10.91 -14.08 6.55
N ARG A 75 -10.75 -13.44 7.71
CA ARG A 75 -11.37 -12.15 8.02
C ARG A 75 -10.85 -11.05 7.09
N LEU A 76 -9.54 -10.98 6.90
CA LEU A 76 -8.91 -10.06 5.95
C LEU A 76 -9.45 -10.29 4.53
N ALA A 77 -9.57 -11.53 4.06
CA ALA A 77 -10.14 -11.82 2.75
C ALA A 77 -11.59 -11.34 2.60
N ARG A 78 -12.41 -11.46 3.66
CA ARG A 78 -13.78 -10.94 3.68
C ARG A 78 -13.79 -9.41 3.67
N ALA A 79 -12.91 -8.77 4.43
CA ALA A 79 -12.76 -7.32 4.46
C ALA A 79 -12.32 -6.77 3.10
N VAL A 80 -11.33 -7.41 2.44
CA VAL A 80 -10.90 -7.08 1.08
C VAL A 80 -12.08 -7.15 0.11
N ARG A 81 -12.86 -8.23 0.13
CA ARG A 81 -14.03 -8.36 -0.76
C ARG A 81 -15.08 -7.27 -0.51
N ARG A 82 -15.38 -6.97 0.76
CA ARG A 82 -16.34 -5.89 1.11
C ARG A 82 -15.82 -4.53 0.65
N PHE A 83 -14.54 -4.26 0.88
CA PHE A 83 -13.88 -3.03 0.45
C PHE A 83 -13.95 -2.86 -1.07
N GLU A 84 -13.62 -3.90 -1.85
CA GLU A 84 -13.67 -3.87 -3.31
C GLU A 84 -15.07 -3.57 -3.86
N LEU A 85 -16.11 -4.10 -3.21
CA LEU A 85 -17.49 -3.94 -3.68
C LEU A 85 -18.12 -2.63 -3.23
N ALA A 86 -17.87 -2.21 -2.00
CA ALA A 86 -18.58 -1.09 -1.38
C ALA A 86 -17.82 0.24 -1.45
N LEU A 87 -16.50 0.23 -1.23
CA LEU A 87 -15.73 1.45 -0.99
C LEU A 87 -14.82 1.81 -2.17
N LEU A 88 -14.20 0.79 -2.78
CA LEU A 88 -13.22 0.99 -3.85
C LEU A 88 -13.77 1.82 -5.03
N PRO A 89 -14.98 1.58 -5.57
CA PRO A 89 -15.49 2.36 -6.70
C PRO A 89 -15.66 3.85 -6.35
N ALA A 90 -16.18 4.14 -5.15
CA ALA A 90 -16.41 5.50 -4.70
C ALA A 90 -15.09 6.24 -4.40
N LEU A 91 -14.11 5.56 -3.79
CA LEU A 91 -12.77 6.11 -3.57
C LEU A 91 -12.04 6.38 -4.89
N GLN A 92 -12.17 5.50 -5.88
CA GLN A 92 -11.62 5.70 -7.23
C GLN A 92 -12.27 6.86 -7.97
N ALA A 93 -13.57 7.11 -7.72
CA ALA A 93 -14.28 8.29 -8.24
C ALA A 93 -13.93 9.59 -7.49
N GLY A 94 -13.03 9.56 -6.50
CA GLY A 94 -12.56 10.74 -5.78
C GLY A 94 -13.46 11.19 -4.63
N HIS A 95 -14.41 10.36 -4.19
CA HIS A 95 -15.25 10.70 -3.04
C HIS A 95 -14.44 10.65 -1.74
N ALA A 96 -14.58 11.71 -0.92
CA ALA A 96 -14.02 11.76 0.43
C ALA A 96 -14.90 10.95 1.40
N LEU A 97 -14.57 9.68 1.59
CA LEU A 97 -15.24 8.80 2.55
C LEU A 97 -14.47 8.76 3.87
N SER A 98 -15.21 8.67 4.99
CA SER A 98 -14.61 8.35 6.29
C SER A 98 -14.29 6.87 6.33
N LEU A 99 -13.01 6.53 6.45
CA LEU A 99 -12.52 5.14 6.48
C LEU A 99 -12.14 4.75 7.90
N THR A 100 -12.53 3.54 8.30
CA THR A 100 -12.00 2.91 9.53
C THR A 100 -10.51 2.58 9.38
N PRO A 101 -9.78 2.30 10.47
CA PRO A 101 -8.35 2.02 10.42
C PRO A 101 -7.97 0.89 9.43
N HIS A 102 -8.68 -0.24 9.47
CA HIS A 102 -8.43 -1.34 8.54
C HIS A 102 -8.78 -0.99 7.09
N GLU A 103 -9.84 -0.19 6.84
CA GLU A 103 -10.20 0.27 5.49
C GLU A 103 -9.17 1.26 4.93
N SER A 104 -8.61 2.13 5.76
CA SER A 104 -7.52 3.03 5.37
C SER A 104 -6.25 2.25 4.97
N ALA A 105 -5.94 1.16 5.69
CA ALA A 105 -4.84 0.27 5.37
C ALA A 105 -5.10 -0.51 4.06
N LEU A 106 -6.34 -0.97 3.84
CA LEU A 106 -6.75 -1.55 2.57
C LEU A 106 -6.63 -0.54 1.42
N TRP A 107 -7.09 0.70 1.61
CA TRP A 107 -6.98 1.74 0.58
C TRP A 107 -5.53 1.98 0.17
N ARG A 108 -4.61 2.11 1.14
CA ARG A 108 -3.16 2.21 0.88
C ARG A 108 -2.62 1.00 0.10
N ALA A 109 -3.10 -0.21 0.38
CA ALA A 109 -2.70 -1.40 -0.37
C ALA A 109 -3.17 -1.36 -1.84
N TYR A 110 -4.34 -0.76 -2.11
CA TYR A 110 -4.91 -0.63 -3.46
C TYR A 110 -4.32 0.52 -4.27
N GLN A 111 -3.73 1.53 -3.61
CA GLN A 111 -2.97 2.59 -4.29
C GLN A 111 -1.64 2.09 -4.89
N VAL A 112 -1.16 0.92 -4.47
CA VAL A 112 0.09 0.34 -5.00
C VAL A 112 -0.12 -0.27 -6.39
N SER A 113 0.18 0.53 -7.42
CA SER A 113 0.10 0.12 -8.82
C SER A 113 1.09 -0.97 -9.23
N GLY A 114 0.73 -1.71 -10.29
CA GLY A 114 1.60 -2.72 -10.90
C GLY A 114 1.74 -4.00 -10.08
N THR A 115 0.93 -4.19 -9.03
CA THR A 115 0.85 -5.44 -8.27
C THR A 115 -0.59 -5.96 -8.27
N ARG A 116 -0.76 -7.28 -8.40
CA ARG A 116 -2.09 -7.89 -8.34
C ARG A 116 -2.64 -7.82 -6.90
N PRO A 117 -3.92 -7.48 -6.71
CA PRO A 117 -4.54 -7.50 -5.38
C PRO A 117 -4.59 -8.92 -4.82
N LEU A 118 -4.36 -9.05 -3.51
CA LEU A 118 -4.41 -10.34 -2.80
C LEU A 118 -5.80 -10.54 -2.22
N ARG A 119 -6.62 -11.37 -2.88
CA ARG A 119 -8.03 -11.63 -2.51
C ARG A 119 -8.26 -13.01 -1.88
N SER A 120 -7.32 -13.92 -2.05
CA SER A 120 -7.46 -15.32 -1.65
C SER A 120 -7.06 -15.50 -0.19
N PRO A 121 -7.89 -16.14 0.66
CA PRO A 121 -7.50 -16.48 2.03
C PRO A 121 -6.18 -17.24 2.10
N ARG A 122 -5.91 -18.15 1.16
CA ARG A 122 -4.65 -18.91 1.11
C ARG A 122 -3.44 -18.00 0.87
N LYS A 123 -3.54 -17.07 -0.08
CA LYS A 123 -2.44 -16.14 -0.37
C LYS A 123 -2.21 -15.15 0.76
N LEU A 124 -3.29 -14.70 1.39
CA LEU A 124 -3.21 -13.83 2.56
C LEU A 124 -2.63 -14.58 3.76
N TYR A 125 -3.02 -15.83 3.99
CA TYR A 125 -2.42 -16.67 5.01
C TYR A 125 -0.92 -16.88 4.80
N SER A 126 -0.48 -17.20 3.58
CA SER A 126 0.95 -17.28 3.26
C SER A 126 1.68 -15.96 3.51
N LEU A 127 1.04 -14.82 3.25
CA LEU A 127 1.60 -13.51 3.57
C LEU A 127 1.75 -13.34 5.08
N LEU A 128 0.70 -13.64 5.86
CA LEU A 128 0.70 -13.50 7.32
C LEU A 128 1.65 -14.47 8.04
N LEU A 129 2.06 -15.57 7.41
CA LEU A 129 3.07 -16.48 7.97
C LEU A 129 4.51 -16.00 7.75
N LEU A 130 4.74 -15.14 6.77
CA LEU A 130 6.08 -14.64 6.41
C LEU A 130 6.48 -13.39 7.20
N TYR A 131 5.58 -12.86 8.01
CA TYR A 131 5.74 -11.66 8.84
C TYR A 131 5.38 -11.99 10.29
#